data_AF-A0A183KUM1-F1
#
_entry.id   AF-A0A183KUM1-F1
#
_cell.length_a   1.000
_cell.length_b   1.000
_cell.length_c   1.000
_cell.angle_alpha   90.00
_cell.angle_beta   90.00
_cell.angle_gamma   90.00
#
_symmetry.space_group_name_H-M   'P 1'
#
loop_
_entity.id
_entity.type
_entity.pdbx_description
1 polymer ?
#
loop_
_entity_poly.entity_id
_entity_poly.type
_entity_poly.pdbx_seq_one_letter_code
_entity_poly.pdbx_strand_id
1 'polypeptide(L)'
;MVASETIRGLTSPFRFDKHGLRTLFDLTTLELTQGGFKPTGVWNIDERMKVAKQPAITLPKQLPKIKGVVLKVTTIPEADMAVAGFTITYEREKLVDFSTPWMTLGGSILFTRPKSQKPSLFSFLQPLSPQVWLYVGFTYLAVCLCLFVAARLSPHEWTATHPCEEGGDTRKNQFTLLNSFYYNVSALLNQVGDKNKDLNVST
;
A
#
# COMPACT_ATOMS: atom_id res chain seq x y z
N MET A 1 2.85 -84.32 9.57
CA MET A 1 2.89 -83.05 8.83
C MET A 1 4.07 -83.12 7.89
N VAL A 2 3.83 -83.21 6.58
CA VAL A 2 4.91 -83.25 5.59
C VAL A 2 5.45 -81.83 5.47
N ALA A 3 6.73 -81.64 5.77
CA ALA A 3 7.40 -80.36 5.55
C ALA A 3 7.37 -80.08 4.04
N SER A 4 6.81 -78.94 3.65
CA SER A 4 6.88 -78.49 2.26
C SER A 4 8.33 -78.13 1.96
N GLU A 5 9.10 -79.08 1.43
CA GLU A 5 10.50 -78.84 1.06
C GLU A 5 10.59 -77.85 -0.09
N THR A 6 11.50 -76.88 0.06
CA THR A 6 11.80 -75.92 -0.99
C THR A 6 12.74 -76.58 -2.01
N ILE A 7 12.24 -76.76 -3.22
CA ILE A 7 12.99 -77.37 -4.33
C ILE A 7 13.64 -76.24 -5.14
N ARG A 8 14.89 -76.41 -5.58
CA ARG A 8 15.59 -75.46 -6.46
C ARG A 8 15.60 -75.97 -7.90
N GLY A 9 15.24 -75.10 -8.84
CA GLY A 9 15.31 -75.39 -10.27
C GLY A 9 15.66 -74.15 -11.09
N LEU A 10 15.45 -74.22 -12.42
CA LEU A 10 15.76 -73.13 -13.36
C LEU A 10 14.92 -71.85 -13.12
N THR A 11 13.80 -71.97 -12.40
CA THR A 11 12.89 -70.85 -12.08
C THR A 11 13.02 -70.39 -10.63
N SER A 12 14.24 -70.45 -10.08
CA SER A 12 14.53 -70.11 -8.68
C SER A 12 13.90 -71.11 -7.69
N PRO A 13 14.02 -70.91 -6.36
CA PRO A 13 13.41 -71.79 -5.37
C PRO A 13 11.88 -71.79 -5.46
N PHE A 14 11.26 -72.95 -5.32
CA PHE A 14 9.81 -73.08 -5.27
C PHE A 14 9.34 -74.16 -4.31
N ARG A 15 8.08 -74.06 -3.90
CA ARG A 15 7.40 -75.03 -3.03
C ARG A 15 6.00 -75.30 -3.55
N PHE A 16 5.49 -76.50 -3.27
CA PHE A 16 4.11 -76.87 -3.56
C PHE A 16 3.27 -76.88 -2.28
N ASP A 17 1.96 -76.62 -2.42
CA ASP A 17 1.01 -76.88 -1.35
C ASP A 17 0.62 -78.36 -1.29
N LYS A 18 -0.25 -78.70 -0.33
CA LYS A 18 -0.83 -80.02 -0.14
C LYS A 18 -1.67 -80.52 -1.33
N HIS A 19 -2.02 -79.63 -2.27
CA HIS A 19 -2.77 -79.93 -3.49
C HIS A 19 -1.88 -80.03 -4.74
N GLY A 20 -0.56 -79.84 -4.59
CA GLY A 20 0.40 -79.85 -5.71
C GLY A 20 0.48 -78.54 -6.49
N LEU A 21 -0.08 -77.44 -5.98
CA LEU A 21 -0.01 -76.11 -6.59
C LEU A 21 1.25 -75.38 -6.13
N ARG A 22 1.95 -74.70 -7.04
CA ARG A 22 3.17 -73.94 -6.72
C ARG A 22 2.81 -72.68 -5.95
N THR A 23 3.30 -72.55 -4.72
CA THR A 23 2.99 -71.40 -3.84
C THR A 23 4.18 -70.46 -3.61
N LEU A 24 5.41 -70.98 -3.59
CA LEU A 24 6.62 -70.17 -3.46
C LEU A 24 7.28 -70.02 -4.83
N PHE A 25 7.52 -68.78 -5.25
CA PHE A 25 8.32 -68.47 -6.43
C PHE A 25 8.82 -67.04 -6.37
N ASP A 26 10.00 -66.81 -6.93
CA ASP A 26 10.59 -65.48 -7.04
C ASP A 26 10.26 -64.87 -8.40
N LEU A 27 9.58 -63.74 -8.41
CA LEU A 27 9.31 -62.96 -9.62
C LEU A 27 10.25 -61.75 -9.68
N THR A 28 11.20 -61.77 -10.63
CA THR A 28 12.11 -60.63 -10.82
C THR A 28 11.44 -59.56 -11.68
N THR A 29 11.31 -58.35 -11.14
CA THR A 29 10.84 -57.18 -11.90
C THR A 29 11.99 -56.56 -12.67
N LEU A 30 11.79 -56.33 -13.97
CA LEU A 30 12.78 -55.71 -14.85
C LEU A 30 12.28 -54.34 -15.30
N GLU A 31 13.18 -53.37 -15.32
CA GLU A 31 12.96 -52.04 -15.88
C GLU A 31 13.76 -51.88 -17.16
N LEU A 32 13.12 -51.37 -18.21
CA LEU A 32 13.80 -51.07 -19.46
C LEU A 32 14.50 -49.72 -19.35
N THR A 33 15.83 -49.74 -19.38
CA THR A 33 16.67 -48.54 -19.39
C THR A 33 17.29 -48.35 -20.77
N GLN A 34 17.90 -47.19 -21.03
CA GLN A 34 18.64 -46.94 -22.27
C GLN A 34 19.77 -47.96 -22.52
N GLY A 35 20.30 -48.58 -21.46
CA GLY A 35 21.32 -49.64 -21.54
C GLY A 35 20.76 -51.07 -21.58
N GLY A 36 19.42 -51.24 -21.69
CA GLY A 36 18.75 -52.54 -21.71
C GLY A 36 17.94 -52.84 -20.44
N PHE A 37 17.55 -54.10 -20.27
CA PHE A 37 16.78 -54.55 -19.11
C PHE A 37 17.64 -54.61 -17.85
N LYS A 38 17.22 -53.89 -16.82
CA LYS A 38 17.86 -53.87 -15.50
C LYS A 38 16.93 -54.49 -14.46
N PRO A 39 17.38 -55.42 -13.61
CA PRO A 39 16.54 -55.94 -12.53
C PRO A 39 16.35 -54.88 -11.43
N THR A 40 15.09 -54.57 -11.14
CA THR A 40 14.68 -53.53 -10.18
C THR A 40 14.22 -54.11 -8.85
N GLY A 41 13.92 -55.39 -8.78
CA GLY A 41 13.47 -56.03 -7.55
C GLY A 41 13.07 -57.48 -7.74
N VAL A 42 12.82 -58.16 -6.62
CA VAL A 42 12.31 -59.54 -6.55
C VAL A 42 11.07 -59.56 -5.69
N TRP A 43 10.00 -60.16 -6.19
CA TRP A 43 8.74 -60.34 -5.46
C TRP A 43 8.54 -61.81 -5.10
N ASN A 44 8.14 -62.06 -3.86
CA ASN A 44 7.75 -63.39 -3.39
C ASN A 44 6.47 -63.28 -2.54
N ILE A 45 5.72 -64.37 -2.38
CA ILE A 45 4.49 -64.42 -1.58
C ILE A 45 4.76 -64.18 -0.09
N ASP A 46 5.88 -64.66 0.44
CA ASP A 46 6.22 -64.56 1.86
C ASP A 46 6.76 -63.16 2.20
N GLU A 47 7.71 -62.67 1.40
CA GLU A 47 8.45 -61.44 1.70
C GLU A 47 7.96 -60.21 0.91
N ARG A 48 6.95 -60.39 0.03
CA ARG A 48 6.42 -59.38 -0.89
C ARG A 48 7.54 -58.78 -1.76
N MET A 49 7.42 -57.52 -2.18
CA MET A 49 8.35 -56.90 -3.13
C MET A 49 9.61 -56.38 -2.42
N LYS A 50 10.77 -56.91 -2.79
CA LYS A 50 12.09 -56.39 -2.41
C LYS A 50 12.67 -55.56 -3.54
N VAL A 51 12.63 -54.24 -3.38
CA VAL A 51 13.21 -53.28 -4.34
C VAL A 51 14.73 -53.30 -4.22
N ALA A 52 15.43 -53.45 -5.35
CA ALA A 52 16.86 -53.21 -5.42
C ALA A 52 17.12 -51.71 -5.26
N LYS A 53 18.03 -51.33 -4.34
CA LYS A 53 18.38 -49.91 -4.16
C LYS A 53 18.85 -49.32 -5.49
N GLN A 54 18.12 -48.31 -5.96
CA GLN A 54 18.56 -47.54 -7.12
C GLN A 54 19.85 -46.80 -6.76
N PRO A 55 20.84 -46.76 -7.66
CA PRO A 55 22.06 -45.98 -7.43
C PRO A 55 21.68 -44.50 -7.33
N ALA A 56 22.37 -43.77 -6.44
CA ALA A 56 22.15 -42.34 -6.29
C ALA A 56 22.44 -41.63 -7.62
N ILE A 57 21.58 -40.68 -7.98
CA ILE A 57 21.79 -39.84 -9.15
C ILE A 57 23.02 -38.97 -8.87
N THR A 58 24.11 -39.21 -9.59
CA THR A 58 25.31 -38.36 -9.50
C THR A 58 25.04 -37.08 -10.28
N LEU A 59 24.73 -36.00 -9.56
CA LEU A 59 24.60 -34.68 -10.16
C LEU A 59 25.94 -34.23 -10.75
N PRO A 60 25.95 -33.57 -11.93
CA PRO A 60 27.16 -32.98 -12.46
C PRO A 60 27.68 -31.93 -11.47
N LYS A 61 29.01 -31.87 -11.30
CA LYS A 61 29.68 -30.94 -10.37
C LYS A 61 29.37 -29.47 -10.65
N GLN A 62 28.97 -29.14 -11.88
CA GLN A 62 28.64 -27.79 -12.29
C GLN A 62 27.34 -27.81 -13.08
N LEU A 63 26.35 -27.10 -12.55
CA LEU A 63 25.08 -26.90 -13.23
C LEU A 63 25.26 -25.87 -14.36
N PRO A 64 24.61 -26.08 -15.52
CA PRO A 64 24.64 -25.11 -16.60
C PRO A 64 24.06 -23.77 -16.13
N LYS A 65 24.70 -22.67 -16.54
CA LYS A 65 24.27 -21.32 -16.17
C LYS A 65 23.01 -20.95 -16.97
N ILE A 66 21.87 -20.94 -16.30
CA ILE A 66 20.59 -20.60 -16.92
C ILE A 66 20.44 -19.07 -16.94
N LYS A 67 20.58 -18.46 -18.12
CA LYS A 67 20.26 -17.04 -18.36
C LYS A 67 19.40 -16.93 -19.62
N GLY A 68 18.27 -16.22 -19.53
CA GLY A 68 17.39 -15.98 -20.67
C GLY A 68 16.59 -17.19 -21.14
N VAL A 69 16.48 -18.25 -20.33
CA VAL A 69 15.65 -19.42 -20.63
C VAL A 69 14.27 -19.23 -20.02
N VAL A 70 13.23 -19.43 -20.81
CA VAL A 70 11.84 -19.49 -20.34
C VAL A 70 11.57 -20.93 -19.90
N LEU A 71 11.23 -21.10 -18.63
CA LEU A 71 10.85 -22.40 -18.08
C LEU A 71 9.34 -22.61 -18.29
N LYS A 72 8.97 -23.76 -18.84
CA LYS A 72 7.57 -24.20 -18.94
C LYS A 72 7.24 -24.98 -17.67
N VAL A 73 6.23 -24.51 -16.93
CA VAL A 73 5.74 -25.21 -15.75
C VAL A 73 4.31 -25.66 -16.04
N THR A 74 4.13 -26.98 -16.11
CA THR A 74 2.86 -27.64 -16.42
C THR A 74 2.49 -28.59 -15.27
N THR A 75 1.20 -28.88 -15.13
CA THR A 75 0.69 -29.95 -14.26
C THR A 75 0.82 -31.33 -14.90
N ILE A 76 1.31 -31.38 -16.14
CA ILE A 76 1.67 -32.60 -16.84
C ILE A 76 3.03 -33.03 -16.28
N PRO A 77 3.28 -34.32 -16.05
CA PRO A 77 4.55 -34.85 -15.51
C PRO A 77 5.77 -34.68 -16.43
N GLU A 78 5.88 -33.55 -17.12
CA GLU A 78 7.04 -33.13 -17.92
C GLU A 78 8.18 -32.61 -17.04
N ALA A 79 7.90 -32.23 -15.78
CA ALA A 79 8.88 -31.65 -14.87
C ALA A 79 8.81 -32.31 -13.47
N ASP A 80 9.98 -32.60 -12.90
CA ASP A 80 10.10 -33.24 -11.58
C ASP A 80 9.85 -32.25 -10.42
N MET A 81 10.31 -31.01 -10.58
CA MET A 81 10.15 -29.94 -9.57
C MET A 81 10.22 -28.57 -10.24
N ALA A 82 9.44 -27.61 -9.73
CA ALA A 82 9.47 -26.22 -10.18
C ALA A 82 9.88 -25.28 -9.04
N VAL A 83 10.93 -24.48 -9.25
CA VAL A 83 11.41 -23.47 -8.29
C VAL A 83 11.20 -22.08 -8.91
N ALA A 84 10.12 -21.41 -8.52
CA ALA A 84 9.78 -20.07 -8.98
C ALA A 84 8.91 -19.33 -7.95
N GLY A 85 8.63 -18.04 -8.21
CA GLY A 85 7.73 -17.23 -7.40
C GLY A 85 6.25 -17.58 -7.65
N PHE A 86 5.80 -18.73 -7.15
CA PHE A 86 4.40 -19.14 -7.22
C PHE A 86 3.61 -18.67 -6.01
N THR A 87 2.45 -18.09 -6.25
CA THR A 87 1.43 -17.93 -5.22
C THR A 87 0.77 -19.28 -4.94
N ILE A 88 0.86 -19.72 -3.68
CA ILE A 88 0.17 -20.90 -3.17
C ILE A 88 -1.32 -20.57 -3.10
N THR A 89 -2.15 -21.38 -3.77
CA THR A 89 -3.61 -21.22 -3.80
C THR A 89 -4.25 -22.60 -3.66
N TYR A 90 -5.45 -22.66 -3.08
CA TYR A 90 -6.15 -23.91 -2.81
C TYR A 90 -6.34 -24.79 -4.07
N GLU A 91 -6.71 -24.19 -5.20
CA GLU A 91 -6.91 -24.93 -6.45
C GLU A 91 -5.63 -25.60 -6.96
N ARG A 92 -4.48 -24.94 -6.76
CA ARG A 92 -3.18 -25.50 -7.15
C ARG A 92 -2.73 -26.59 -6.19
N GLU A 93 -2.91 -26.37 -4.89
CA GLU A 93 -2.56 -27.34 -3.83
C GLU A 93 -3.31 -28.67 -3.98
N LYS A 94 -4.50 -28.68 -4.57
CA LYS A 94 -5.24 -29.91 -4.89
C LYS A 94 -4.55 -30.80 -5.94
N LEU A 95 -3.72 -30.22 -6.81
CA LEU A 95 -3.10 -30.90 -7.95
C LEU A 95 -1.60 -31.15 -7.76
N VAL A 96 -0.93 -30.29 -6.99
CA VAL A 96 0.52 -30.36 -6.73
C VAL A 96 0.82 -30.04 -5.28
N ASP A 97 1.81 -30.72 -4.71
CA ASP A 97 2.29 -30.46 -3.36
C ASP A 97 3.24 -29.25 -3.34
N PHE A 98 3.08 -28.38 -2.33
CA PHE A 98 3.97 -27.24 -2.09
C PHE A 98 4.82 -27.43 -0.83
N SER A 99 6.01 -26.84 -0.83
CA SER A 99 6.83 -26.71 0.39
C SER A 99 6.32 -25.56 1.27
N THR A 100 6.90 -25.41 2.47
CA THR A 100 6.65 -24.25 3.32
C THR A 100 7.07 -22.96 2.59
N PRO A 101 6.22 -21.91 2.59
CA PRO A 101 6.54 -20.68 1.87
C PRO A 101 7.81 -20.04 2.42
N TRP A 102 8.70 -19.63 1.53
CA TRP A 102 9.95 -18.94 1.89
C TRP A 102 9.75 -17.42 2.06
N MET A 103 8.63 -16.88 1.59
CA MET A 103 8.33 -15.45 1.58
C MET A 103 6.83 -15.20 1.70
N THR A 104 6.44 -14.30 2.60
CA THR A 104 5.05 -13.89 2.80
C THR A 104 4.85 -12.50 2.19
N LEU A 105 4.30 -12.43 0.98
CA LEU A 105 3.83 -11.17 0.40
C LEU A 105 2.30 -11.14 0.35
N GLY A 106 1.75 -10.01 0.77
CA GLY A 106 0.39 -9.61 0.40
C GLY A 106 0.39 -8.73 -0.84
N GLY A 107 -0.79 -8.50 -1.42
CA GLY A 107 -0.96 -7.49 -2.47
C GLY A 107 -0.69 -6.09 -1.92
N SER A 108 0.08 -5.29 -2.66
CA SER A 108 0.32 -3.88 -2.36
C SER A 108 -0.17 -3.00 -3.51
N ILE A 109 -0.63 -1.79 -3.19
CA ILE A 109 -1.04 -0.80 -4.19
C ILE A 109 0.16 0.11 -4.44
N LEU A 110 0.66 0.09 -5.66
CA LEU A 110 1.68 1.02 -6.11
C LEU A 110 1.02 2.19 -6.83
N PHE A 111 1.21 3.41 -6.34
CA PHE A 111 0.78 4.63 -7.01
C PHE A 111 1.96 5.60 -7.17
N THR A 112 1.91 6.40 -8.23
CA THR A 112 2.92 7.43 -8.48
C THR A 112 2.82 8.52 -7.42
N ARG A 113 3.97 8.99 -6.91
CA ARG A 113 3.99 10.12 -5.97
C ARG A 113 3.26 11.32 -6.58
N PRO A 114 2.32 11.96 -5.86
CA PRO A 114 1.66 13.15 -6.37
C PRO A 114 2.69 14.26 -6.57
N LYS A 115 2.58 14.99 -7.68
CA LYS A 115 3.43 16.16 -7.92
C LYS A 115 3.07 17.23 -6.90
N SER A 116 4.05 17.67 -6.11
CA SER A 116 3.85 18.80 -5.18
C SER A 116 3.44 20.05 -5.97
N GLN A 117 2.31 20.65 -5.60
CA GLN A 117 1.84 21.88 -6.23
C GLN A 117 2.74 23.03 -5.76
N LYS A 118 3.33 23.77 -6.71
CA LYS A 118 4.15 24.95 -6.39
C LYS A 118 3.29 25.98 -5.65
N PRO A 119 3.77 26.61 -4.57
CA PRO A 119 2.99 27.61 -3.85
C PRO A 119 2.68 28.79 -4.79
N SER A 120 1.41 29.20 -4.85
CA SER A 120 1.00 30.42 -5.56
C SER A 120 1.46 31.68 -4.82
N LEU A 121 1.74 32.77 -5.55
CA LEU A 121 2.15 34.06 -4.96
C LEU A 121 1.17 34.60 -3.91
N PHE A 122 -0.12 34.28 -4.05
CA PHE A 122 -1.18 34.67 -3.12
C PHE A 122 -1.63 33.53 -2.20
N SER A 123 -0.72 32.59 -1.84
CA SER A 123 -1.01 31.53 -0.87
C SER A 123 -1.58 32.08 0.44
N PHE A 124 -1.15 33.28 0.85
CA PHE A 124 -1.67 33.98 2.02
C PHE A 124 -3.17 34.35 1.95
N LEU A 125 -3.74 34.51 0.74
CA LEU A 125 -5.16 34.80 0.54
C LEU A 125 -6.02 33.52 0.39
N GLN A 126 -5.40 32.35 0.21
CA GLN A 126 -6.08 31.05 0.11
C GLN A 126 -6.89 30.58 1.34
N PRO A 127 -6.60 30.98 2.60
CA PRO A 127 -7.46 30.55 3.71
C PRO A 127 -8.89 31.10 3.62
N LEU A 128 -9.13 32.10 2.77
CA LEU A 128 -10.45 32.68 2.56
C LEU A 128 -10.84 32.67 1.07
N SER A 129 -12.06 32.21 0.77
CA SER A 129 -12.59 32.19 -0.61
C SER A 129 -12.62 33.59 -1.22
N PRO A 130 -12.33 33.76 -2.53
CA PRO A 130 -12.40 35.06 -3.21
C PRO A 130 -13.77 35.75 -3.07
N GLN A 131 -14.85 34.98 -2.92
CA GLN A 131 -16.19 35.52 -2.69
C GLN A 131 -16.29 36.28 -1.36
N VAL A 132 -15.66 35.76 -0.30
CA VAL A 132 -15.72 36.41 1.02
C VAL A 132 -14.86 37.66 1.03
N TRP A 133 -13.73 37.69 0.31
CA TRP A 133 -12.95 38.92 0.10
C TRP A 133 -13.78 40.03 -0.55
N LEU A 134 -14.61 39.69 -1.55
CA LEU A 134 -15.54 40.65 -2.15
C LEU A 134 -16.57 41.17 -1.15
N TYR A 135 -17.14 40.29 -0.32
CA TYR A 135 -18.07 40.70 0.73
C TYR A 135 -17.42 41.62 1.77
N VAL A 136 -16.18 41.32 2.19
CA VAL A 136 -15.41 42.17 3.10
C VAL A 136 -15.19 43.56 2.50
N GLY A 137 -14.85 43.65 1.21
CA GLY A 137 -14.72 44.95 0.53
C GLY A 137 -16.03 45.74 0.47
N PHE A 138 -17.15 45.07 0.19
CA PHE A 138 -18.45 45.71 0.10
C PHE A 138 -18.97 46.20 1.45
N THR A 139 -18.91 45.35 2.48
CA THR A 139 -19.32 45.72 3.84
C THR A 139 -18.45 46.86 4.38
N TYR A 140 -17.15 46.84 4.10
CA TYR A 140 -16.24 47.90 4.49
C TYR A 140 -16.61 49.27 3.89
N LEU A 141 -16.93 49.33 2.58
CA LEU A 141 -17.39 50.55 1.93
C LEU A 141 -18.73 51.04 2.50
N ALA A 142 -19.67 50.12 2.76
CA ALA A 142 -20.96 50.45 3.36
C ALA A 142 -20.81 51.07 4.76
N VAL A 143 -19.96 50.51 5.62
CA VAL A 143 -19.69 51.06 6.96
C VAL A 143 -19.04 52.45 6.87
N CYS A 144 -18.11 52.67 5.94
CA CYS A 144 -17.53 54.00 5.71
C CYS A 144 -18.59 55.03 5.33
N LEU A 145 -19.53 54.67 4.45
CA LEU A 145 -20.64 55.53 4.05
C LEU A 145 -21.59 55.83 5.22
N CYS A 146 -21.97 54.80 5.98
CA CYS A 146 -22.85 54.93 7.14
C CYS A 146 -22.23 55.88 8.19
N LEU A 147 -20.94 55.73 8.51
CA LEU A 147 -20.25 56.62 9.44
C LEU A 147 -20.18 58.06 8.91
N PHE A 148 -19.92 58.26 7.62
CA PHE A 148 -19.91 59.59 7.02
C PHE A 148 -21.27 60.29 7.10
N VAL A 149 -22.37 59.56 6.84
CA VAL A 149 -23.73 60.10 6.96
C VAL A 149 -24.08 60.37 8.42
N ALA A 150 -23.77 59.44 9.33
CA ALA A 150 -24.01 59.61 10.77
C ALA A 150 -23.27 60.84 11.33
N ALA A 151 -22.01 61.05 10.94
CA ALA A 151 -21.22 62.19 11.38
C ALA A 151 -21.73 63.54 10.85
N ARG A 152 -22.45 63.55 9.73
CA ARG A 152 -23.09 64.77 9.21
C ARG A 152 -24.42 65.06 9.87
N LEU A 153 -25.14 64.04 10.33
CA LEU A 153 -26.43 64.17 11.00
C LEU A 153 -26.29 64.39 12.51
N SER A 154 -25.18 63.96 13.12
CA SER A 154 -24.91 64.15 14.55
C SER A 154 -24.42 65.57 14.85
N PRO A 155 -25.20 66.42 15.56
CA PRO A 155 -24.78 67.77 15.90
C PRO A 155 -23.64 67.80 16.92
N HIS A 156 -23.43 66.71 17.67
CA HIS A 156 -22.44 66.61 18.75
C HIS A 156 -21.01 66.38 18.25
N GLU A 157 -20.82 65.94 17.01
CA GLU A 157 -19.50 65.69 16.40
C GLU A 157 -18.86 66.95 15.77
N TRP A 158 -19.57 68.07 15.79
CA TRP A 158 -19.08 69.37 15.33
C TRP A 158 -18.29 70.05 16.45
N THR A 159 -17.00 69.75 16.55
CA THR A 159 -16.12 70.35 17.55
C THR A 159 -15.56 71.70 17.10
N ALA A 160 -15.34 72.61 18.05
CA ALA A 160 -14.62 73.86 17.81
C ALA A 160 -13.17 73.55 17.41
N THR A 161 -12.63 74.34 16.48
CA THR A 161 -11.28 74.12 15.92
C THR A 161 -10.17 74.24 16.99
N HIS A 162 -10.42 75.00 18.06
CA HIS A 162 -9.50 75.17 19.18
C HIS A 162 -10.26 75.07 20.53
N PRO A 163 -9.67 74.43 21.57
CA PRO A 163 -10.30 74.29 22.88
C PRO A 163 -10.65 75.62 23.57
N CYS A 164 -9.96 76.70 23.19
CA CYS A 164 -10.07 78.01 23.82
C CYS A 164 -11.07 78.96 23.14
N GLU A 165 -11.81 78.51 22.13
CA GLU A 165 -12.73 79.35 21.33
C GLU A 165 -14.17 78.84 21.44
N GLU A 166 -14.79 79.07 22.61
CA GLU A 166 -16.20 78.73 22.89
C GLU A 166 -17.15 79.72 22.20
N GLY A 167 -17.23 79.69 20.87
CA GLY A 167 -18.17 80.52 20.11
C GLY A 167 -17.76 80.91 18.68
N GLY A 168 -16.63 80.42 18.17
CA GLY A 168 -16.20 80.70 16.80
C GLY A 168 -17.14 80.09 15.74
N ASP A 169 -17.39 80.85 14.66
CA ASP A 169 -18.31 80.50 13.56
C ASP A 169 -17.80 79.32 12.68
N THR A 170 -16.59 78.83 12.94
CA THR A 170 -15.94 77.75 12.16
C THR A 170 -15.87 76.43 12.94
N ARG A 171 -16.97 75.66 12.89
CA ARG A 171 -16.99 74.28 13.41
C ARG A 171 -16.42 73.30 12.37
N LYS A 172 -15.50 72.43 12.79
CA LYS A 172 -14.90 71.40 11.92
C LYS A 172 -15.43 70.03 12.31
N ASN A 173 -15.96 69.30 11.33
CA ASN A 173 -16.35 67.90 11.50
C ASN A 173 -15.10 67.02 11.46
N GLN A 174 -14.89 66.22 12.50
CA GLN A 174 -13.72 65.33 12.62
C GLN A 174 -13.78 64.16 11.63
N PHE A 175 -14.95 63.80 11.11
CA PHE A 175 -15.15 62.67 10.19
C PHE A 175 -15.35 63.12 8.74
N THR A 176 -14.24 63.37 8.04
CA THR A 176 -14.21 63.41 6.56
C THR A 176 -14.20 61.97 6.01
N LEU A 177 -14.64 61.73 4.76
CA LEU A 177 -14.63 60.39 4.13
C LEU A 177 -13.29 59.65 4.29
N LEU A 178 -12.17 60.35 4.07
CA LEU A 178 -10.81 59.79 4.23
C LEU A 178 -10.46 59.46 5.69
N ASN A 179 -10.95 60.26 6.65
CA ASN A 179 -10.72 59.98 8.08
C ASN A 179 -11.60 58.83 8.58
N SER A 180 -12.81 58.68 8.02
CA SER A 180 -13.71 57.55 8.28
C SER A 180 -13.15 56.24 7.71
N PHE A 181 -12.53 56.29 6.54
CA PHE A 181 -11.78 55.17 5.98
C PHE A 181 -10.63 54.78 6.91
N TYR A 182 -9.79 55.74 7.30
CA TYR A 182 -8.66 55.48 8.20
C TYR A 182 -9.10 54.87 9.54
N TYR A 183 -10.20 55.38 10.13
CA TYR A 183 -10.78 54.85 11.37
C TYR A 183 -11.29 53.41 11.23
N ASN A 184 -11.94 53.08 10.12
CA ASN A 184 -12.40 51.70 9.88
C ASN A 184 -11.23 50.73 9.66
N VAL A 185 -10.17 51.12 8.95
CA VAL A 185 -8.95 50.29 8.83
C VAL A 185 -8.31 50.08 10.20
N SER A 186 -8.20 51.14 11.00
CA SER A 186 -7.54 51.10 12.29
C SER A 186 -8.30 50.19 13.28
N ALA A 187 -9.63 50.27 13.29
CA ALA A 187 -10.48 49.36 14.06
C ALA A 187 -10.33 47.89 13.62
N LEU A 188 -10.28 47.61 12.31
CA LEU A 188 -10.12 46.24 11.78
C LEU A 188 -8.74 45.63 12.07
N LEU A 189 -7.69 46.45 12.05
CA LEU A 189 -6.33 46.03 12.36
C LEU A 189 -6.06 45.97 13.87
N ASN A 190 -7.08 46.20 14.72
CA ASN A 190 -6.97 46.35 16.17
C ASN A 190 -5.93 47.41 16.59
N GLN A 191 -5.76 48.44 15.76
CA GLN A 191 -4.90 49.59 16.02
C GLN A 191 -5.80 50.79 16.29
N VAL A 192 -6.08 51.11 17.55
CA VAL A 192 -6.83 52.34 17.86
C VAL A 192 -5.85 53.52 17.82
N GLY A 193 -6.03 54.42 16.84
CA GLY A 193 -5.34 55.70 16.80
C GLY A 193 -6.00 56.70 17.74
N ASP A 194 -5.37 56.99 18.88
CA ASP A 194 -5.80 58.02 19.82
C ASP A 194 -5.67 59.43 19.18
N LYS A 195 -6.79 60.00 18.72
CA LYS A 195 -6.88 61.44 18.46
C LYS A 195 -7.54 62.23 19.60
N ASN A 196 -7.97 61.56 20.68
CA ASN A 196 -8.65 62.16 21.83
C ASN A 196 -7.83 62.17 23.13
N LYS A 197 -6.52 61.90 23.06
CA LYS A 197 -5.65 61.88 24.25
C LYS A 197 -5.31 63.27 24.81
N ASP A 198 -5.61 64.34 24.09
CA ASP A 198 -5.22 65.70 24.50
C ASP A 198 -6.25 66.44 25.36
N LEU A 199 -7.33 65.78 25.80
CA LEU A 199 -8.40 66.42 26.58
C LEU A 199 -8.51 65.98 28.05
N ASN A 200 -7.64 65.08 28.54
CA ASN A 200 -7.69 64.60 29.94
C ASN A 200 -6.31 64.58 30.64
N VAL A 201 -5.34 65.42 30.24
CA VAL A 201 -4.07 65.57 30.98
C VAL A 201 -3.76 67.03 31.26
N SER A 202 -4.54 67.63 32.15
CA SER A 202 -4.17 68.84 32.88
C SER A 202 -5.01 68.94 34.16
N THR A 203 -4.66 68.10 35.14
CA THR A 203 -4.71 68.51 36.55
C THR A 203 -3.29 68.87 36.96
#